data_AF-A0A7W0TGF4-F1
#
_entry.id   AF-A0A7W0TGF4-F1
#
_cell.length_a   1.000
_cell.length_b   1.000
_cell.length_c   1.000
_cell.angle_alpha   90.00
_cell.angle_beta   90.00
_cell.angle_gamma   90.00
#
_symmetry.space_group_name_H-M   'P 1'
#
loop_
_entity.id
_entity.type
_entity.pdbx_description
1 polymer ?
#
loop_
_entity_poly.entity_id
_entity_poly.type
_entity_poly.pdbx_seq_one_letter_code
_entity_poly.pdbx_strand_id
1 'polypeptide(L)'
;MATADHEQTLQLVEWHEGCGEGGAAVISILPSERVPFAIRREDAGGRLVIVLEGELDLATAPQLAAVIDSFSPDEKITIDLCRLDFMDCSGLRELMRASAVLGDGLHVVCGRHGPVRRLFDVAAVEQMLSVYSSHADALQAAQGPNAGSRRASHSPLLPSGVKAASVRRRREV
;
A
#
# COMPACT_ATOMS: atom_id res chain seq x y z
N MET A 1 -1.63 -1.01 -61.69
CA MET A 1 -2.75 -0.18 -62.16
C MET A 1 -3.85 -0.30 -61.10
N ALA A 2 -4.34 0.84 -60.59
CA ALA A 2 -5.24 1.07 -59.45
C ALA A 2 -4.57 0.99 -58.05
N THR A 3 -4.05 2.12 -57.52
CA THR A 3 -4.68 3.17 -56.65
C THR A 3 -4.42 2.83 -55.16
N ALA A 4 -3.48 3.48 -54.45
CA ALA A 4 -3.56 4.85 -53.89
C ALA A 4 -4.82 5.00 -53.02
N ASP A 5 -4.86 5.51 -51.80
CA ASP A 5 -3.92 6.18 -50.90
C ASP A 5 -4.71 6.18 -49.57
N HIS A 6 -4.12 5.79 -48.44
CA HIS A 6 -4.83 5.84 -47.15
C HIS A 6 -4.58 7.21 -46.52
N GLU A 7 -5.18 8.24 -47.09
CA GLU A 7 -5.39 9.52 -46.41
C GLU A 7 -6.50 9.34 -45.36
N GLN A 8 -6.11 9.02 -44.13
CA GLN A 8 -6.97 9.26 -42.98
C GLN A 8 -6.71 10.67 -42.45
N THR A 9 -7.65 11.53 -42.81
CA THR A 9 -7.90 12.89 -42.32
C THR A 9 -7.68 13.03 -40.82
N LEU A 10 -6.54 13.61 -40.44
CA LEU A 10 -6.39 14.25 -39.14
C LEU A 10 -7.22 15.54 -39.18
N GLN A 11 -8.41 15.50 -38.57
CA GLN A 11 -9.13 16.72 -38.26
C GLN A 11 -8.30 17.55 -37.29
N LEU A 12 -7.79 18.66 -37.81
CA LEU A 12 -7.40 19.86 -37.08
C LEU A 12 -8.44 20.14 -35.98
N VAL A 13 -8.02 20.07 -34.73
CA VAL A 13 -8.73 20.75 -33.64
C VAL A 13 -8.21 22.18 -33.65
N GLU A 14 -9.02 23.09 -34.19
CA GLU A 14 -8.81 24.53 -34.06
C GLU A 14 -8.84 24.92 -32.58
N TRP A 15 -7.73 25.48 -32.09
CA TRP A 15 -7.66 26.08 -30.76
C TRP A 15 -8.25 27.49 -30.83
N HIS A 16 -9.33 27.71 -30.08
CA HIS A 16 -9.77 29.06 -29.73
C HIS A 16 -8.96 29.54 -28.53
N GLU A 17 -8.13 30.56 -28.72
CA GLU A 17 -7.41 31.28 -27.66
C GLU A 17 -8.42 31.98 -26.75
N GLY A 18 -8.68 31.38 -25.59
CA GLY A 18 -9.44 31.95 -24.48
C GLY A 18 -8.53 32.09 -23.27
N CYS A 19 -8.13 33.33 -22.97
CA CYS A 19 -7.30 33.70 -21.83
C CYS A 19 -8.02 33.40 -20.51
N GLY A 20 -7.51 32.45 -19.71
CA GLY A 20 -8.05 32.08 -18.39
C GLY A 20 -7.05 31.26 -17.58
N GLU A 21 -6.63 31.80 -16.44
CA GLU A 21 -5.64 31.25 -15.53
C GLU A 21 -6.05 29.86 -14.99
N GLY A 22 -5.14 28.89 -15.12
CA GLY A 22 -5.32 27.55 -14.58
C GLY A 22 -4.54 26.53 -15.40
N GLY A 23 -3.23 26.45 -15.18
CA GLY A 23 -2.35 25.50 -15.86
C GLY A 23 -2.76 24.05 -15.59
N ALA A 24 -3.61 23.49 -16.43
CA ALA A 24 -3.88 22.07 -16.47
C ALA A 24 -2.67 21.39 -17.09
N ALA A 25 -1.84 20.77 -16.26
CA ALA A 25 -0.76 19.91 -16.72
C ALA A 25 -1.38 18.78 -17.56
N VAL A 26 -1.10 18.78 -18.86
CA VAL A 26 -1.42 17.67 -19.75
C VAL A 26 -0.58 16.46 -19.31
N ILE A 27 -1.20 15.53 -18.59
CA ILE A 27 -0.56 14.25 -18.26
C ILE A 27 -0.46 13.49 -19.59
N SER A 28 0.76 13.37 -20.11
CA SER A 28 1.05 12.58 -21.30
C SER A 28 0.77 11.10 -20.99
N ILE A 29 -0.37 10.59 -21.45
CA ILE A 29 -0.74 9.18 -21.38
C ILE A 29 -0.15 8.49 -22.61
N LEU A 30 1.18 8.40 -22.69
CA LEU A 30 1.76 7.39 -23.56
C LEU A 30 1.66 6.05 -22.83
N PRO A 31 1.15 4.99 -23.46
CA PRO A 31 1.16 3.67 -22.86
C PRO A 31 2.61 3.24 -22.68
N SER A 32 3.13 3.37 -21.46
CA SER A 32 4.26 2.57 -21.01
C SER A 32 3.93 1.13 -21.37
N GLU A 33 4.87 0.36 -21.94
CA GLU A 33 4.70 -1.07 -22.15
C GLU A 33 4.48 -1.71 -20.77
N ARG A 34 3.21 -1.79 -20.35
CA ARG A 34 2.85 -2.16 -18.99
C ARG A 34 3.30 -3.59 -18.77
N VAL A 35 4.18 -3.79 -17.79
CA VAL A 35 4.45 -5.12 -17.26
C VAL A 35 3.10 -5.69 -16.79
N PRO A 36 2.69 -6.88 -17.26
CA PRO A 36 1.42 -7.45 -16.85
C PRO A 36 1.39 -7.61 -15.33
N PHE A 37 0.31 -7.15 -14.71
CA PHE A 37 0.11 -7.35 -13.28
C PHE A 37 0.01 -8.85 -12.97
N ALA A 38 0.82 -9.30 -12.02
CA ALA A 38 0.90 -10.70 -11.65
C ALA A 38 0.80 -10.88 -10.14
N ILE A 39 0.10 -11.94 -9.74
CA ILE A 39 0.00 -12.40 -8.35
C ILE A 39 0.61 -13.79 -8.26
N ARG A 40 1.63 -13.97 -7.43
CA ARG A 40 2.19 -15.29 -7.10
C ARG A 40 1.95 -15.62 -5.64
N ARG A 41 1.84 -16.92 -5.37
CA ARG A 41 1.69 -17.49 -4.02
C ARG A 41 2.94 -18.27 -3.68
N GLU A 42 3.55 -17.98 -2.55
CA GLU A 42 4.75 -18.63 -2.04
C GLU A 42 4.50 -19.04 -0.58
N ASP A 43 5.09 -20.16 -0.12
CA ASP A 43 5.09 -20.52 1.30
C ASP A 43 6.43 -20.12 1.91
N ALA A 44 6.39 -19.35 3.00
CA ALA A 44 7.57 -18.94 3.74
C ALA A 44 7.39 -19.21 5.22
N GLY A 45 7.85 -20.38 5.68
CA GLY A 45 7.88 -20.72 7.11
C GLY A 45 6.47 -20.83 7.72
N GLY A 46 5.52 -21.41 6.98
CA GLY A 46 4.14 -21.60 7.45
C GLY A 46 3.29 -20.33 7.42
N ARG A 47 3.72 -19.32 6.66
CA ARG A 47 2.89 -18.16 6.27
C ARG A 47 2.77 -18.13 4.76
N LEU A 48 1.58 -17.82 4.26
CA LEU A 48 1.36 -17.63 2.84
C LEU A 48 1.85 -16.23 2.44
N VAL A 49 2.69 -16.18 1.41
CA VAL A 49 3.21 -14.94 0.84
C VAL A 49 2.54 -14.70 -0.51
N ILE A 50 1.92 -13.54 -0.67
CA ILE A 50 1.29 -13.07 -1.90
C ILE A 50 2.21 -12.01 -2.52
N VAL A 51 2.94 -12.39 -3.56
CA VAL A 51 3.87 -11.49 -4.25
C VAL A 51 3.14 -10.80 -5.40
N LEU A 52 3.15 -9.47 -5.38
CA LEU A 52 2.56 -8.62 -6.43
C LEU A 52 3.66 -8.02 -7.31
N GLU A 53 3.47 -8.08 -8.62
CA GLU A 53 4.38 -7.51 -9.62
C GLU A 53 3.61 -6.63 -10.61
N GLY A 54 4.24 -5.56 -11.10
CA GLY A 54 3.64 -4.62 -12.05
C GLY A 54 2.90 -3.48 -11.34
N GLU A 55 1.66 -3.18 -11.75
CA GLU A 55 0.90 -2.02 -11.28
C GLU A 55 -0.36 -2.43 -10.50
N LEU A 56 -0.52 -1.91 -9.28
CA LEU A 56 -1.75 -2.06 -8.49
C LEU A 56 -2.61 -0.80 -8.56
N ASP A 57 -3.55 -0.75 -9.50
CA ASP A 57 -4.42 0.39 -9.77
C ASP A 57 -5.91 0.00 -9.76
N LEU A 58 -6.79 0.91 -10.18
CA LEU A 58 -8.22 0.66 -10.29
C LEU A 58 -8.58 -0.59 -11.13
N ALA A 59 -7.81 -0.91 -12.16
CA ALA A 59 -8.07 -2.05 -13.05
C ALA A 59 -7.60 -3.39 -12.46
N THR A 60 -6.54 -3.38 -11.65
CA THR A 60 -5.94 -4.60 -11.10
C THR A 60 -6.34 -4.87 -9.64
N ALA A 61 -6.80 -3.86 -8.90
CA ALA A 61 -7.32 -3.99 -7.53
C ALA A 61 -8.38 -5.10 -7.37
N PRO A 62 -9.36 -5.29 -8.27
CA PRO A 62 -10.33 -6.39 -8.15
C PRO A 62 -9.70 -7.79 -8.16
N GLN A 63 -8.54 -7.97 -8.80
CA GLN A 63 -7.83 -9.24 -8.83
C GLN A 63 -7.23 -9.57 -7.45
N LEU A 64 -6.64 -8.57 -6.78
CA LEU A 64 -6.18 -8.71 -5.41
C LEU A 64 -7.35 -8.97 -4.45
N ALA A 65 -8.48 -8.28 -4.63
CA ALA A 65 -9.68 -8.48 -3.82
C ALA A 65 -10.18 -9.93 -3.91
N ALA A 66 -10.26 -10.50 -5.11
CA ALA A 66 -10.66 -11.90 -5.32
C ALA A 66 -9.71 -12.90 -4.64
N VAL A 67 -8.41 -12.59 -4.59
CA VAL A 67 -7.43 -13.41 -3.86
C VAL A 67 -7.65 -13.30 -2.36
N ILE A 68 -7.83 -12.10 -1.82
CA ILE A 68 -8.12 -11.88 -0.40
C ILE A 68 -9.39 -12.63 0.02
N ASP A 69 -10.42 -12.60 -0.82
CA ASP A 69 -11.73 -13.22 -0.54
C ASP A 69 -11.69 -14.74 -0.55
N SER A 70 -10.61 -15.33 -1.06
CA SER A 70 -10.39 -16.78 -0.99
C SER A 70 -9.82 -17.26 0.35
N PHE A 71 -9.40 -16.34 1.23
CA PHE A 71 -8.76 -16.68 2.49
C PHE A 71 -9.71 -16.64 3.67
N SER A 72 -9.46 -17.53 4.63
CA SER A 72 -10.16 -17.49 5.92
C SER A 72 -9.58 -16.40 6.83
N PRO A 73 -10.39 -15.76 7.71
CA PRO A 73 -9.92 -14.68 8.59
C PRO A 73 -8.77 -15.06 9.54
N ASP A 74 -8.59 -16.35 9.82
CA ASP A 74 -7.54 -16.91 10.68
C ASP A 74 -6.23 -17.22 9.93
N GLU A 75 -6.20 -17.04 8.62
CA GLU A 75 -5.00 -17.25 7.81
C GLU A 75 -3.92 -16.19 8.06
N LYS A 76 -2.67 -16.65 8.07
CA LYS A 76 -1.48 -15.81 8.27
C LYS A 76 -0.86 -15.48 6.92
N ILE A 77 -1.04 -14.24 6.49
CA ILE A 77 -0.71 -13.81 5.13
C ILE A 77 0.32 -12.69 5.18
N THR A 78 1.22 -12.71 4.21
CA THR A 78 2.16 -11.62 3.94
C THR A 78 1.95 -11.15 2.52
N ILE A 79 1.62 -9.88 2.30
CA ILE A 79 1.55 -9.32 0.95
C ILE A 79 2.88 -8.62 0.67
N ASP A 80 3.59 -9.06 -0.37
CA ASP A 80 4.84 -8.46 -0.83
C ASP A 80 4.60 -7.51 -2.00
N LEU A 81 4.92 -6.23 -1.76
CA LEU A 81 4.78 -5.12 -2.68
C LEU A 81 6.12 -4.66 -3.27
N CYS A 82 7.24 -5.32 -2.96
CA CYS A 82 8.58 -4.88 -3.35
C CYS A 82 8.80 -4.88 -4.87
N ARG A 83 7.97 -5.59 -5.63
CA ARG A 83 8.05 -5.69 -7.10
C ARG A 83 6.94 -4.93 -7.82
N LEU A 84 6.19 -4.10 -7.10
CA LEU A 84 5.26 -3.17 -7.71
C LEU A 84 5.99 -1.92 -8.20
N ASP A 85 5.75 -1.60 -9.46
CA ASP A 85 6.22 -0.38 -10.11
C ASP A 85 5.29 0.80 -9.79
N PHE A 86 4.04 0.54 -9.43
CA PHE A 86 3.05 1.56 -9.12
C PHE A 86 1.94 1.06 -8.18
N MET A 87 1.40 1.97 -7.37
CA MET A 87 0.17 1.77 -6.60
C MET A 87 -0.59 3.09 -6.47
N ASP A 88 -1.92 3.05 -6.63
CA ASP A 88 -2.81 4.19 -6.38
C ASP A 88 -3.67 4.02 -5.11
N CYS A 89 -4.61 4.95 -4.89
CA CYS A 89 -5.55 4.89 -3.78
C CYS A 89 -6.49 3.67 -3.84
N SER A 90 -6.75 3.11 -5.03
CA SER A 90 -7.54 1.88 -5.17
C SER A 90 -6.77 0.69 -4.64
N GLY A 91 -5.48 0.56 -4.99
CA GLY A 91 -4.61 -0.46 -4.41
C GLY A 91 -4.49 -0.34 -2.89
N LEU A 92 -4.30 0.89 -2.39
CA LEU A 92 -4.24 1.13 -0.94
C LEU A 92 -5.55 0.76 -0.22
N ARG A 93 -6.70 1.09 -0.81
CA ARG A 93 -8.02 0.73 -0.27
C ARG A 93 -8.17 -0.79 -0.15
N GLU A 94 -7.70 -1.55 -1.13
CA GLU A 94 -7.74 -3.01 -1.05
C GLU A 94 -6.84 -3.57 0.06
N LEU A 95 -5.68 -2.94 0.33
CA LEU A 95 -4.85 -3.32 1.48
C LEU A 95 -5.54 -3.01 2.82
N MET A 96 -6.24 -1.89 2.94
CA MET A 96 -7.04 -1.57 4.14
C MET A 96 -8.16 -2.60 4.34
N ARG A 97 -8.84 -2.99 3.26
CA ARG A 97 -9.86 -4.03 3.27
C ARG A 97 -9.27 -5.37 3.71
N ALA A 98 -8.13 -5.77 3.17
CA ALA A 98 -7.43 -6.98 3.58
C ALA A 98 -7.14 -6.98 5.09
N SER A 99 -6.68 -5.85 5.62
CA SER A 99 -6.40 -5.70 7.06
C SER A 99 -7.66 -5.80 7.91
N ALA A 100 -8.81 -5.35 7.42
CA ALA A 100 -10.07 -5.49 8.12
C ALA A 100 -10.57 -6.94 8.15
N VAL A 101 -10.29 -7.73 7.10
CA VAL A 101 -10.69 -9.14 6.99
C VAL A 101 -9.77 -10.06 7.79
N LEU A 102 -8.45 -9.87 7.67
CA LEU A 102 -7.43 -10.76 8.23
C LEU A 102 -6.88 -10.30 9.59
N GLY A 103 -7.15 -9.05 9.99
CA GLY A 103 -6.68 -8.48 11.25
C GLY A 103 -5.16 -8.59 11.43
N ASP A 104 -4.73 -9.04 12.60
CA ASP A 104 -3.32 -9.27 12.95
C ASP A 104 -2.66 -10.39 12.11
N GLY A 105 -3.45 -11.16 11.36
CA GLY A 105 -2.96 -12.16 10.42
C GLY A 105 -2.25 -11.57 9.21
N LEU A 106 -2.50 -10.30 8.85
CA LEU A 106 -1.93 -9.64 7.68
C LEU A 106 -0.64 -8.88 8.00
N HIS A 107 0.43 -9.24 7.31
CA HIS A 107 1.65 -8.45 7.21
C HIS A 107 1.80 -7.90 5.79
N VAL A 108 2.41 -6.72 5.67
CA VAL A 108 2.74 -6.12 4.37
C VAL A 108 4.24 -5.89 4.29
N VAL A 109 4.89 -6.40 3.25
CA VAL A 109 6.30 -6.12 2.96
C VAL A 109 6.35 -5.06 1.86
N CYS A 110 7.04 -3.97 2.15
CA CYS A 110 7.20 -2.86 1.22
C CYS A 110 8.67 -2.41 1.24
N GLY A 111 9.23 -2.17 0.05
CA GLY A 111 10.60 -1.68 -0.07
C GLY A 111 10.80 -0.36 0.68
N ARG A 112 12.04 -0.11 1.12
CA ARG A 112 12.41 1.13 1.84
C ARG A 112 12.32 2.39 0.95
N HIS A 113 12.23 2.21 -0.36
CA HIS A 113 12.21 3.25 -1.37
C HIS A 113 11.23 2.86 -2.48
N GLY A 114 10.86 3.84 -3.31
CA GLY A 114 10.01 3.64 -4.48
C GLY A 114 8.63 4.27 -4.36
N PRO A 115 7.81 4.14 -5.41
CA PRO A 115 6.51 4.82 -5.51
C PRO A 115 5.52 4.35 -4.44
N VAL A 116 5.46 3.04 -4.16
CA VAL A 116 4.58 2.48 -3.12
C VAL A 116 4.97 3.00 -1.73
N ARG A 117 6.26 3.06 -1.43
CA ARG A 117 6.74 3.60 -0.14
C ARG A 117 6.35 5.07 0.04
N ARG A 118 6.52 5.89 -1.00
CA ARG A 118 6.13 7.30 -0.98
C ARG A 118 4.63 7.46 -0.71
N LEU A 119 3.79 6.63 -1.33
CA LEU A 119 2.36 6.62 -1.06
C LEU A 119 2.07 6.30 0.41
N PHE A 120 2.74 5.30 0.97
CA PHE A 120 2.58 4.89 2.36
C PHE A 120 2.98 5.99 3.35
N ASP A 121 4.09 6.68 3.07
CA ASP A 121 4.57 7.80 3.88
C ASP A 121 3.56 8.97 3.88
N VAL A 122 3.01 9.32 2.70
CA VAL A 122 2.02 10.40 2.57
C VAL A 122 0.69 10.03 3.22
N ALA A 123 0.25 8.78 3.06
CA ALA A 123 -1.01 8.29 3.61
C ALA A 123 -0.92 7.84 5.07
N ALA A 124 0.26 7.91 5.70
CA ALA A 124 0.52 7.53 7.10
C ALA A 124 0.01 6.13 7.48
N VAL A 125 0.15 5.16 6.57
CA VAL A 125 -0.52 3.86 6.67
C VAL A 125 0.09 2.93 7.73
N GLU A 126 1.29 3.23 8.20
CA GLU A 126 2.00 2.45 9.25
C GLU A 126 1.27 2.46 10.60
N GLN A 127 0.30 3.37 10.78
CA GLN A 127 -0.56 3.39 11.98
C GLN A 127 -1.71 2.37 11.87
N MET A 128 -1.99 1.88 10.67
CA MET A 128 -3.14 1.02 10.35
C MET A 128 -2.71 -0.37 9.89
N LEU A 129 -1.52 -0.49 9.29
CA LEU A 129 -0.97 -1.74 8.75
C LEU A 129 0.33 -2.12 9.44
N SER A 130 0.53 -3.42 9.63
CA SER A 130 1.81 -4.01 9.99
C SER A 130 2.73 -4.06 8.75
N VAL A 131 3.44 -2.96 8.48
CA VAL A 131 4.35 -2.81 7.34
C VAL A 131 5.80 -3.10 7.74
N TYR A 132 6.49 -3.89 6.94
CA TYR A 132 7.88 -4.30 7.15
C TYR A 132 8.74 -3.97 5.92
N SER A 133 10.01 -3.65 6.15
CA SER A 133 10.98 -3.35 5.09
C SER A 133 11.54 -4.57 4.38
N SER A 134 11.35 -5.77 4.94
CA SER A 134 11.85 -7.02 4.38
C SER A 134 11.03 -8.23 4.84
N HIS A 135 11.12 -9.32 4.08
CA HIS A 135 10.55 -10.62 4.47
C HIS A 135 11.10 -11.14 5.79
N ALA A 136 12.41 -10.94 6.04
CA ALA A 136 13.04 -11.36 7.28
C ALA A 136 12.43 -10.65 8.51
N ASP A 137 12.21 -9.33 8.41
CA ASP A 137 11.59 -8.55 9.49
C ASP A 137 10.14 -9.01 9.74
N ALA A 138 9.39 -9.26 8.67
CA ALA A 138 8.00 -9.73 8.75
C ALA A 138 7.91 -11.13 9.39
N LEU A 139 8.82 -12.04 9.03
CA LEU A 139 8.90 -13.38 9.60
C LEU A 139 9.31 -13.34 11.07
N GLN A 140 10.31 -12.52 11.42
CA GLN A 140 10.75 -12.36 12.80
C GLN A 140 9.63 -11.80 13.68
N ALA A 141 8.88 -10.81 13.17
CA ALA A 141 7.73 -10.26 13.88
C ALA A 141 6.62 -11.29 14.09
N ALA A 142 6.40 -12.19 13.12
CA ALA A 142 5.43 -13.28 13.24
C ALA A 142 5.85 -14.38 14.22
N GLN A 143 7.15 -14.57 14.44
CA GLN A 143 7.73 -15.59 15.33
C GLN A 143 7.94 -15.10 16.77
N GLY A 144 7.87 -13.78 17.00
CA GLY A 144 8.04 -13.21 18.34
C GLY A 144 6.99 -13.70 19.34
N PRO A 145 7.23 -13.61 20.66
CA PRO A 145 6.39 -14.22 21.71
C PRO A 145 4.97 -13.67 21.87
N ASN A 146 4.48 -12.90 20.89
CA ASN A 146 3.27 -12.11 21.01
C ASN A 146 2.27 -12.36 19.87
N ALA A 147 2.09 -13.64 19.50
CA ALA A 147 1.01 -14.10 18.62
C ALA A 147 -0.38 -14.10 19.30
N GLY A 148 -0.56 -13.30 20.36
CA GLY A 148 -1.79 -13.23 21.14
C GLY A 148 -1.68 -12.28 22.32
N SER A 149 -1.44 -10.99 22.08
CA SER A 149 -1.81 -9.88 22.99
C SER A 149 -1.12 -8.58 22.56
N ARG A 150 -1.83 -7.72 21.82
CA ARG A 150 -1.69 -6.27 22.01
C ARG A 150 -2.99 -5.68 22.51
N ARG A 151 -3.18 -5.85 23.82
CA ARG A 151 -3.80 -4.80 24.63
C ARG A 151 -2.89 -3.58 24.52
N ALA A 152 -3.46 -2.43 24.18
CA ALA A 152 -2.76 -1.16 24.09
C ALA A 152 -1.83 -0.93 25.31
N SER A 153 -0.56 -0.64 25.03
CA SER A 153 0.25 0.19 25.93
C SER A 153 1.26 0.96 25.09
N HIS A 154 0.90 2.22 24.86
CA HIS A 154 1.82 3.27 24.49
C HIS A 154 2.83 3.39 25.64
N SER A 155 4.09 3.04 25.42
CA SER A 155 5.18 3.45 26.31
C SER A 155 5.80 4.69 25.68
N PRO A 156 5.57 5.90 26.22
CA PRO A 156 6.25 7.07 25.71
C PRO A 156 7.71 6.98 26.16
N LEU A 157 8.62 6.99 25.19
CA LEU A 157 10.04 7.25 25.40
C LEU A 157 10.17 8.65 26.03
N LEU A 158 10.33 8.70 27.35
CA LEU A 158 10.73 9.91 28.06
C LEU A 158 12.25 10.09 27.91
N PRO A 159 12.76 11.27 27.54
CA PRO A 159 14.19 11.54 27.66
C PRO A 159 14.59 11.56 29.14
N SER A 160 15.70 10.90 29.44
CA SER A 160 16.32 10.85 30.76
C SER A 160 16.64 12.26 31.25
N GLY A 161 15.98 12.74 32.33
CA GLY A 161 16.48 13.96 32.99
C GLY A 161 15.58 14.77 33.92
N VAL A 162 14.31 14.42 34.19
CA VAL A 162 13.48 15.29 35.05
C VAL A 162 12.86 14.53 36.22
N LYS A 163 13.25 14.90 37.44
CA LYS A 163 12.71 14.37 38.69
C LYS A 163 11.25 14.83 38.86
N ALA A 164 10.34 13.89 39.10
CA ALA A 164 8.95 14.17 39.43
C ALA A 164 8.83 14.81 40.83
N ALA A 165 8.23 15.99 40.90
CA ALA A 165 7.82 16.60 42.16
C ALA A 165 6.45 16.03 42.59
N SER A 166 6.41 15.31 43.71
CA SER A 166 5.15 14.83 44.31
C SER A 166 4.33 16.01 44.85
N VAL A 167 3.15 16.25 44.28
CA VAL A 167 2.11 17.08 44.89
C VAL A 167 1.15 16.17 45.65
N ARG A 168 1.20 16.21 46.99
CA ARG A 168 0.18 15.62 47.85
C ARG A 168 -1.06 16.52 47.83
N ARG A 169 -2.22 16.00 47.43
CA ARG A 169 -3.51 16.66 47.71
C ARG A 169 -4.12 16.13 49.00
N ARG A 170 -4.38 17.07 49.92
CA ARG A 170 -5.11 16.90 51.18
C ARG A 170 -6.51 16.34 50.93
N ARG A 171 -6.95 15.43 51.80
CA ARG A 171 -8.37 15.14 52.05
C ARG A 171 -8.95 16.31 52.85
N GLU A 172 -10.10 16.81 52.45
CA GLU A 172 -11.02 17.55 53.33
C GLU A 172 -12.31 16.76 53.49
N VAL A 173 -12.91 16.96 54.66
CA VAL A 173 -13.98 16.22 55.34
C VAL A 173 -15.34 16.69 54.87
#